data_AF-A0A293M8I4-F1
#
_entry.id   AF-A0A293M8I4-F1
#
_cell.length_a   1.000
_cell.length_b   1.000
_cell.length_c   1.000
_cell.angle_alpha   90.00
_cell.angle_beta   90.00
_cell.angle_gamma   90.00
#
_symmetry.space_group_name_H-M   'P 1'
#
loop_
_entity.id
_entity.type
_entity.pdbx_description
1 polymer ?
#
loop_
_entity_poly.entity_id
_entity_poly.type
_entity_poly.pdbx_seq_one_letter_code
_entity_poly.pdbx_strand_id
1 'polypeptide(L)'
;MASDDDLDPAEIDIFNFRRVRQPSNKATENEVDGVPSQSSELVTKPQTSVEERFQNVRKLASSVRERTLAINRKTERRRLKKLERKKAKVESRPTDTRAEPEAHKPSESWDDVKGYLGINEHLTGPIPPGRHGPKTELECMIDTAIAEGDFEKAEILSDSLANSQFAVKIADAFAAKRYAEHLKAEKAREYIKKQKKLSWGFETKERWEMKGNM
;
A
#
# COMPACT_ATOMS: atom_id res chain seq x y z
N MET A 1 -4.53 22.91 -2.06
CA MET A 1 -3.64 21.74 -2.16
C MET A 1 -4.51 20.50 -2.27
N ALA A 2 -4.44 19.79 -3.40
CA ALA A 2 -5.19 18.56 -3.60
C ALA A 2 -4.17 17.46 -3.91
N SER A 3 -3.88 16.64 -2.89
CA SER A 3 -3.07 15.43 -3.01
C SER A 3 -4.03 14.25 -3.04
N ASP A 4 -4.37 13.81 -4.25
CA ASP A 4 -5.17 12.60 -4.49
C ASP A 4 -4.25 11.52 -5.08
N ASP A 5 -3.51 10.86 -4.19
CA ASP A 5 -3.06 9.48 -4.40
C ASP A 5 -3.96 8.57 -3.55
N ASP A 6 -5.25 8.55 -3.86
CA ASP A 6 -6.17 7.46 -3.52
C ASP A 6 -6.43 6.68 -4.81
N LEU A 7 -5.48 5.85 -5.23
CA LEU A 7 -5.82 4.70 -6.07
C LEU A 7 -6.42 3.66 -5.15
N ASP A 8 -7.73 3.74 -4.96
CA ASP A 8 -8.50 2.81 -4.14
C ASP A 8 -8.45 1.41 -4.78
N PRO A 9 -7.82 0.40 -4.13
CA PRO A 9 -7.73 -0.95 -4.69
C PRO A 9 -9.10 -1.64 -4.76
N ALA A 10 -10.15 -1.04 -4.17
CA ALA A 10 -11.53 -1.50 -4.29
C ALA A 10 -12.19 -1.19 -5.66
N GLU A 11 -11.61 -0.31 -6.49
CA GLU A 11 -12.20 0.05 -7.79
C GLU A 11 -11.81 -0.92 -8.92
N ILE A 12 -10.81 -1.78 -8.68
CA ILE A 12 -10.44 -2.89 -9.58
C ILE A 12 -11.16 -4.15 -9.10
N ASP A 13 -12.48 -4.16 -9.23
CA ASP A 13 -13.29 -5.33 -8.93
C ASP A 13 -13.20 -6.36 -10.08
N ILE A 14 -12.22 -7.26 -9.97
CA ILE A 14 -11.95 -8.35 -10.91
C ILE A 14 -13.11 -9.38 -10.92
N PHE A 15 -13.99 -9.37 -9.91
CA PHE A 15 -15.03 -10.40 -9.70
C PHE A 15 -16.44 -9.96 -10.05
N ASN A 16 -16.67 -8.72 -10.47
CA ASN A 16 -17.98 -8.29 -10.94
C ASN A 16 -18.25 -8.73 -12.38
N PHE A 17 -18.39 -10.05 -12.56
CA PHE A 17 -19.12 -10.63 -13.69
C PHE A 17 -20.58 -10.19 -13.56
N ARG A 18 -20.91 -9.10 -14.27
CA ARG A 18 -22.29 -8.72 -14.57
C ARG A 18 -22.97 -9.95 -15.16
N ARG A 19 -23.74 -10.67 -14.35
CA ARG A 19 -24.60 -11.79 -14.78
C ARG A 19 -25.47 -11.24 -15.90
N VAL A 20 -25.17 -11.62 -17.14
CA VAL A 20 -26.03 -11.34 -18.28
C VAL A 20 -27.36 -12.00 -17.95
N ARG A 21 -28.35 -11.18 -17.58
CA ARG A 21 -29.73 -11.63 -17.48
C ARG A 21 -30.11 -12.15 -18.86
N GLN A 22 -30.43 -13.44 -18.95
CA GLN A 22 -31.09 -13.96 -20.14
C GLN A 22 -32.46 -13.28 -20.27
N PRO A 23 -32.91 -12.92 -21.49
CA PRO A 23 -34.27 -12.50 -21.69
C PRO A 23 -35.22 -13.66 -21.37
N SER A 24 -36.13 -13.42 -20.43
CA SER A 24 -37.26 -14.30 -20.15
C SER A 24 -38.18 -14.33 -21.37
N ASN A 25 -38.26 -15.47 -22.05
CA ASN A 25 -39.35 -15.73 -22.98
C ASN A 25 -40.65 -15.76 -22.19
N LYS A 26 -41.55 -14.80 -22.46
CA LYS A 26 -42.96 -14.90 -22.08
C LYS A 26 -43.58 -15.96 -22.99
N ALA A 27 -43.95 -17.10 -22.40
CA ALA A 27 -44.92 -18.01 -22.99
C ALA A 27 -46.10 -18.07 -22.02
N THR A 28 -47.24 -17.58 -22.51
CA THR A 28 -48.56 -17.68 -21.91
C THR A 28 -48.96 -19.15 -21.76
N GLU A 29 -49.50 -19.49 -20.60
CA GLU A 29 -50.11 -20.79 -20.31
C GLU A 29 -51.34 -21.01 -21.19
N ASN A 30 -51.48 -22.25 -21.66
CA ASN A 30 -52.62 -22.78 -22.38
C ASN A 30 -53.74 -23.16 -21.40
N GLU A 31 -54.98 -23.15 -21.87
CA GLU A 31 -56.01 -24.07 -21.36
C GLU A 31 -56.65 -24.82 -22.54
N VAL A 32 -56.76 -26.14 -22.35
CA VAL A 32 -57.81 -27.08 -22.77
C VAL A 32 -57.22 -28.41 -23.26
N ASP A 33 -57.79 -29.45 -22.68
CA ASP A 33 -57.43 -30.87 -22.59
C ASP A 33 -57.38 -31.68 -23.90
N GLY A 34 -56.61 -32.77 -23.86
CA GLY A 34 -56.71 -33.88 -24.81
C GLY A 34 -55.51 -34.84 -24.81
N VAL A 35 -55.65 -35.98 -24.12
CA VAL A 35 -54.77 -37.17 -24.11
C VAL A 35 -55.35 -38.23 -25.08
N PRO A 36 -54.67 -39.32 -25.55
CA PRO A 36 -53.23 -39.69 -25.65
C PRO A 36 -52.77 -40.14 -27.07
N SER A 37 -51.46 -40.19 -27.34
CA SER A 37 -50.78 -41.43 -27.81
C SER A 37 -49.31 -41.24 -28.23
N GLN A 38 -48.48 -42.12 -27.64
CA GLN A 38 -47.31 -42.81 -28.20
C GLN A 38 -45.97 -42.09 -28.47
N SER A 39 -44.93 -42.85 -28.12
CA SER A 39 -43.52 -42.84 -28.54
C SER A 39 -42.59 -41.72 -28.05
N SER A 40 -41.76 -42.10 -27.07
CA SER A 40 -40.30 -41.98 -27.05
C SER A 40 -39.65 -40.77 -27.73
N GLU A 41 -38.96 -39.94 -26.93
CA GLU A 41 -37.52 -39.70 -27.12
C GLU A 41 -36.94 -38.82 -26.00
N LEU A 42 -35.97 -39.37 -25.28
CA LEU A 42 -35.12 -38.65 -24.35
C LEU A 42 -34.21 -37.71 -25.16
N VAL A 43 -34.50 -36.41 -25.16
CA VAL A 43 -33.60 -35.41 -25.77
C VAL A 43 -32.35 -35.26 -24.89
N THR A 44 -31.38 -36.08 -25.25
CA THR A 44 -30.01 -36.07 -24.75
C THR A 44 -29.33 -34.84 -25.32
N LYS A 45 -28.94 -33.88 -24.46
CA LYS A 45 -28.09 -32.75 -24.88
C LYS A 45 -26.81 -33.34 -25.52
N PRO A 46 -26.39 -32.89 -26.71
CA PRO A 46 -25.22 -33.45 -27.36
C PRO A 46 -24.01 -33.23 -26.46
N GLN A 47 -23.39 -34.32 -26.02
CA GLN A 47 -22.10 -34.26 -25.38
C GLN A 47 -21.10 -33.79 -26.44
N THR A 48 -20.87 -32.48 -26.48
CA THR A 48 -19.77 -31.91 -27.29
C THR A 48 -18.49 -32.65 -26.94
N SER A 49 -17.79 -33.08 -27.98
CA SER A 49 -16.52 -33.79 -27.84
C SER A 49 -15.59 -32.97 -26.96
N VAL A 50 -14.85 -33.64 -26.08
CA VAL A 50 -13.89 -33.00 -25.16
C VAL A 50 -12.95 -32.05 -25.93
N GLU A 51 -12.61 -32.38 -27.17
CA GLU A 51 -11.78 -31.56 -28.06
C GLU A 51 -12.44 -30.23 -28.46
N GLU A 52 -13.74 -30.23 -28.77
CA GLU A 52 -14.48 -29.00 -29.09
C GLU A 52 -14.56 -28.08 -27.88
N ARG A 53 -14.69 -28.65 -26.68
CA ARG A 53 -14.65 -27.89 -25.42
C ARG A 53 -13.30 -27.24 -25.24
N PHE A 54 -12.20 -27.95 -25.48
CA PHE A 54 -10.86 -27.38 -25.41
C PHE A 54 -10.64 -26.25 -26.42
N GLN A 55 -11.11 -26.40 -27.66
CA GLN A 55 -11.02 -25.35 -28.67
C GLN A 55 -11.83 -24.11 -28.29
N ASN A 56 -13.03 -24.30 -27.73
CA ASN A 56 -13.85 -23.19 -27.24
C ASN A 56 -13.21 -22.47 -26.06
N VAL A 57 -12.59 -23.19 -25.13
CA VAL A 57 -11.83 -22.60 -24.01
C VAL A 57 -10.64 -21.79 -24.53
N ARG A 58 -9.90 -22.28 -25.53
CA ARG A 58 -8.79 -21.54 -26.16
C ARG A 58 -9.25 -20.23 -26.80
N LYS A 59 -10.36 -20.27 -27.57
CA LYS A 59 -10.96 -19.08 -28.21
C LYS A 59 -11.49 -18.08 -27.18
N LEU A 60 -12.08 -18.57 -26.09
CA LEU A 60 -12.55 -17.71 -25.00
C LEU A 60 -11.36 -17.06 -24.27
N ALA A 61 -10.30 -17.81 -24.02
CA ALA A 61 -9.08 -17.30 -23.39
C ALA A 61 -8.38 -16.24 -24.26
N SER A 62 -8.30 -16.42 -25.58
CA SER A 62 -7.75 -15.40 -26.48
C SER A 62 -8.61 -14.13 -26.48
N SER A 63 -9.94 -14.27 -26.54
CA SER A 63 -10.86 -13.12 -26.47
C SER A 63 -10.76 -12.36 -25.15
N VAL A 64 -10.62 -13.06 -24.02
CA VAL A 64 -10.40 -12.43 -22.71
C VAL A 64 -9.07 -11.67 -22.68
N ARG A 65 -7.99 -12.24 -23.21
CA ARG A 65 -6.68 -11.56 -23.33
C ARG A 65 -6.75 -10.31 -24.21
N GLU A 66 -7.47 -10.37 -25.33
CA GLU A 66 -7.66 -9.19 -26.19
C GLU A 66 -8.44 -8.09 -25.47
N ARG A 67 -9.49 -8.46 -24.73
CA ARG A 67 -10.27 -7.50 -23.93
C ARG A 67 -9.41 -6.86 -22.83
N THR A 68 -8.58 -7.63 -22.11
CA THR A 68 -7.71 -7.08 -21.06
C THR A 68 -6.65 -6.14 -21.64
N LEU A 69 -6.04 -6.50 -22.79
CA LEU A 69 -5.10 -5.63 -23.48
C LEU A 69 -5.76 -4.35 -24.00
N ALA A 70 -7.00 -4.40 -24.48
CA ALA A 70 -7.75 -3.22 -24.92
C ALA A 70 -8.06 -2.26 -23.75
N ILE A 71 -8.42 -2.80 -22.58
CA ILE A 71 -8.61 -2.02 -21.35
C ILE A 71 -7.28 -1.36 -20.94
N ASN A 72 -6.19 -2.13 -20.94
CA ASN A 72 -4.86 -1.63 -20.58
C ASN A 72 -4.38 -0.51 -21.53
N ARG A 73 -4.61 -0.66 -22.85
CA ARG A 73 -4.33 0.41 -23.83
C ARG A 73 -5.12 1.69 -23.55
N LYS A 74 -6.38 1.58 -23.12
CA LYS A 74 -7.22 2.74 -22.76
C LYS A 74 -6.76 3.40 -21.46
N THR A 75 -6.32 2.64 -20.47
CA THR A 75 -5.77 3.18 -19.22
C THR A 75 -4.43 3.87 -19.46
N GLU A 76 -3.55 3.29 -20.29
CA GLU A 76 -2.27 3.89 -20.66
C GLU A 76 -2.46 5.21 -21.43
N ARG A 77 -3.39 5.26 -22.39
CA ARG A 77 -3.76 6.52 -23.06
C ARG A 77 -4.23 7.60 -22.09
N ARG A 78 -5.00 7.24 -21.06
CA ARG A 78 -5.44 8.18 -20.01
C ARG A 78 -4.26 8.65 -19.14
N ARG A 79 -3.33 7.77 -18.80
CA ARG A 79 -2.10 8.11 -18.06
C ARG A 79 -1.23 9.10 -18.85
N LEU A 80 -0.98 8.82 -20.12
CA LEU A 80 -0.20 9.70 -20.99
C LEU A 80 -0.84 11.09 -21.12
N LYS A 81 -2.16 11.17 -21.34
CA LYS A 81 -2.87 12.46 -21.40
C LYS A 81 -2.82 13.24 -20.08
N LYS A 82 -2.82 12.56 -18.93
CA LYS A 82 -2.62 13.21 -17.62
C LYS A 82 -1.19 13.75 -17.48
N LEU A 83 -0.18 13.01 -17.95
CA LEU A 83 1.21 13.45 -17.95
C LEU A 83 1.42 14.66 -18.86
N GLU A 84 0.84 14.68 -20.06
CA GLU A 84 0.89 15.85 -20.95
C GLU A 84 0.23 17.09 -20.32
N ARG A 85 -0.94 16.92 -19.68
CA ARG A 85 -1.60 18.02 -18.94
C ARG A 85 -0.74 18.55 -17.79
N LYS A 86 -0.04 17.67 -17.06
CA LYS A 86 0.91 18.08 -16.02
C LYS A 86 2.08 18.87 -16.60
N LYS A 87 2.67 18.41 -17.72
CA LYS A 87 3.74 19.12 -18.42
C LYS A 87 3.29 20.50 -18.90
N ALA A 88 2.16 20.58 -19.59
CA ALA A 88 1.61 21.85 -20.06
C ALA A 88 1.28 22.83 -18.92
N LYS A 89 0.83 22.33 -17.75
CA LYS A 89 0.56 23.14 -16.55
C LYS A 89 1.84 23.69 -15.90
N VAL A 90 2.96 22.98 -16.03
CA VAL A 90 4.28 23.43 -15.59
C VAL A 90 4.85 24.48 -16.54
N GLU A 91 4.64 24.29 -17.85
CA GLU A 91 5.16 25.18 -18.90
C GLU A 91 4.35 26.49 -19.04
N SER A 92 3.04 26.48 -18.74
CA SER A 92 2.17 27.66 -18.82
C SER A 92 2.18 28.55 -17.55
N ARG A 93 3.05 28.27 -16.58
CA ARG A 93 3.15 29.06 -15.35
C ARG A 93 4.15 30.19 -15.60
N PRO A 94 3.75 31.47 -15.58
CA PRO A 94 4.69 32.57 -15.78
C PRO A 94 5.77 32.51 -14.70
N THR A 95 7.02 32.65 -15.12
CA THR A 95 8.21 32.66 -14.28
C THR A 95 8.24 33.93 -13.45
N ASP A 96 7.41 33.98 -12.40
CA ASP A 96 7.58 34.91 -11.30
C ASP A 96 7.75 34.10 -10.02
N THR A 97 8.82 34.42 -9.30
CA THR A 97 9.34 33.76 -8.09
C THR A 97 9.86 32.34 -8.26
N ARG A 98 11.18 32.26 -8.50
CA ARG A 98 12.15 31.31 -7.93
C ARG A 98 11.57 30.38 -6.86
N ALA A 99 10.93 29.32 -7.29
CA ALA A 99 10.76 28.11 -6.52
C ALA A 99 11.44 27.02 -7.34
N GLU A 100 12.76 26.93 -7.15
CA GLU A 100 13.51 25.72 -7.45
C GLU A 100 12.68 24.53 -6.98
N PRO A 101 12.62 23.40 -7.71
CA PRO A 101 12.24 22.17 -7.06
C PRO A 101 13.24 22.02 -5.92
N GLU A 102 12.78 22.11 -4.68
CA GLU A 102 13.57 21.67 -3.54
C GLU A 102 13.88 20.20 -3.82
N ALA A 103 15.01 19.97 -4.47
CA ALA A 103 15.80 18.78 -4.29
C ALA A 103 15.84 18.66 -2.77
N HIS A 104 15.05 17.74 -2.23
CA HIS A 104 15.10 17.34 -0.84
C HIS A 104 16.58 17.28 -0.50
N LYS A 105 17.10 18.29 0.18
CA LYS A 105 18.40 18.21 0.80
C LYS A 105 18.07 17.43 2.05
N PRO A 106 18.46 16.15 2.19
CA PRO A 106 18.48 15.57 3.51
C PRO A 106 19.76 16.12 4.15
N SER A 107 19.79 17.42 4.45
CA SER A 107 20.56 17.84 5.61
C SER A 107 19.72 17.37 6.78
N GLU A 108 19.73 16.06 7.05
CA GLU A 108 19.36 15.55 8.35
C GLU A 108 20.40 16.17 9.29
N SER A 109 20.06 17.35 9.82
CA SER A 109 20.93 18.09 10.71
C SER A 109 21.21 17.19 11.91
N TRP A 110 22.47 17.09 12.30
CA TRP A 110 22.88 16.31 13.47
C TRP A 110 22.04 16.64 14.71
N ASP A 111 21.63 17.91 14.84
CA ASP A 111 20.75 18.40 15.91
C ASP A 111 19.40 17.67 15.97
N ASP A 112 18.83 17.27 14.83
CA ASP A 112 17.56 16.55 14.80
C ASP A 112 17.69 15.10 15.31
N VAL A 113 18.87 14.50 15.11
CA VAL A 113 19.13 13.08 15.40
C VAL A 113 19.61 12.92 16.83
N LYS A 114 20.31 13.92 17.37
CA LYS A 114 20.87 13.91 18.73
C LYS A 114 19.82 13.59 19.80
N GLY A 115 18.57 14.04 19.61
CA GLY A 115 17.47 13.73 20.52
C GLY A 115 17.11 12.25 20.59
N TYR A 116 17.38 11.48 19.54
CA TYR A 116 17.07 10.05 19.44
C TYR A 116 18.22 9.14 19.91
N LEU A 117 19.40 9.70 20.20
CA LEU A 117 20.51 8.93 20.77
C LEU A 117 20.16 8.48 22.19
N GLY A 118 20.32 7.19 22.48
CA GLY A 118 20.27 6.65 23.84
C GLY A 118 18.90 6.59 24.52
N ILE A 119 17.81 7.06 23.91
CA ILE A 119 16.45 7.02 24.51
C ILE A 119 16.08 5.61 24.97
N ASN A 120 16.39 4.59 24.17
CA ASN A 120 15.98 3.20 24.40
C ASN A 120 17.14 2.28 24.83
N GLU A 121 18.32 2.79 25.16
CA GLU A 121 19.50 1.96 25.43
C GLU A 121 19.29 0.99 26.62
N HIS A 122 18.48 1.39 27.60
CA HIS A 122 18.13 0.57 28.75
C HIS A 122 17.08 -0.53 28.46
N LEU A 123 16.42 -0.48 27.29
CA LEU A 123 15.40 -1.44 26.87
C LEU A 123 15.91 -2.42 25.81
N THR A 124 16.96 -2.05 25.07
CA THR A 124 17.46 -2.80 23.91
C THR A 124 18.51 -3.85 24.24
N GLY A 125 18.81 -4.09 25.52
CA GLY A 125 19.75 -5.11 25.93
C GLY A 125 19.23 -6.52 25.63
N PRO A 126 19.87 -7.33 24.77
CA PRO A 126 19.55 -8.75 24.62
C PRO A 126 19.85 -9.56 25.88
N ILE A 127 20.56 -8.95 26.84
CA ILE A 127 21.02 -9.57 28.06
C ILE A 127 20.22 -8.99 29.23
N PRO A 128 19.66 -9.85 30.11
CA PRO A 128 18.96 -9.38 31.29
C PRO A 128 19.87 -8.50 32.17
N PRO A 129 19.31 -7.47 32.83
CA PRO A 129 20.06 -6.61 33.72
C PRO A 129 20.73 -7.45 34.81
N GLY A 130 22.06 -7.36 34.91
CA GLY A 130 22.87 -8.11 35.88
C GLY A 130 23.67 -9.29 35.31
N ARG A 131 23.55 -9.60 34.01
CA ARG A 131 24.45 -10.56 33.33
C ARG A 131 25.23 -9.86 32.22
N HIS A 132 26.41 -10.37 31.90
CA HIS A 132 27.16 -9.97 30.72
C HIS A 132 26.86 -10.92 29.56
N GLY A 133 26.82 -10.38 28.34
CA GLY A 133 26.70 -11.16 27.12
C GLY A 133 27.96 -11.99 26.85
N PRO A 134 27.92 -12.88 25.84
CA PRO A 134 29.16 -13.42 25.29
C PRO A 134 30.03 -12.25 24.79
N LYS A 135 31.33 -12.32 25.07
CA LYS A 135 32.28 -11.31 24.62
C LYS A 135 32.34 -11.29 23.10
N THR A 136 32.47 -10.09 22.52
CA THR A 136 32.69 -9.94 21.08
C THR A 136 34.13 -10.33 20.71
N GLU A 137 34.38 -10.63 19.43
CA GLU A 137 35.73 -11.01 18.98
C GLU A 137 36.75 -9.90 19.23
N LEU A 138 36.36 -8.63 19.03
CA LEU A 138 37.21 -7.47 19.33
C LEU A 138 37.52 -7.37 20.82
N GLU A 139 36.55 -7.62 21.71
CA GLU A 139 36.78 -7.67 23.15
C GLU A 139 37.77 -8.78 23.53
N CYS A 140 37.66 -9.96 22.91
CA CYS A 140 38.61 -11.05 23.11
C CYS A 140 40.02 -10.66 22.62
N MET A 141 40.13 -9.97 21.49
CA MET A 141 41.42 -9.48 20.98
C MET A 141 42.05 -8.44 21.92
N ILE A 142 41.25 -7.55 22.50
CA ILE A 142 41.70 -6.60 23.53
C ILE A 142 42.25 -7.36 24.75
N ASP A 143 41.51 -8.35 25.26
CA ASP A 143 41.97 -9.19 26.39
C ASP A 143 43.30 -9.90 26.07
N THR A 144 43.46 -10.41 24.84
CA THR A 144 44.72 -11.07 24.43
C THR A 144 45.89 -10.08 24.38
N ALA A 145 45.70 -8.87 23.84
CA ALA A 145 46.75 -7.86 23.79
C ALA A 145 47.17 -7.41 25.20
N ILE A 146 46.21 -7.29 26.12
CA ILE A 146 46.49 -6.98 27.53
C ILE A 146 47.28 -8.12 28.20
N ALA A 147 46.91 -9.38 27.94
CA ALA A 147 47.62 -10.53 28.47
C ALA A 147 49.06 -10.66 27.94
N GLU A 148 49.27 -10.27 26.68
CA GLU A 148 50.59 -10.18 26.03
C GLU A 148 51.43 -8.98 26.52
N GLY A 149 50.80 -7.99 27.15
CA GLY A 149 51.44 -6.75 27.63
C GLY A 149 51.62 -5.68 26.55
N ASP A 150 50.98 -5.85 25.39
CA ASP A 150 50.98 -4.87 24.29
C ASP A 150 49.83 -3.87 24.46
N PHE A 151 50.06 -2.85 25.28
CA PHE A 151 49.05 -1.84 25.63
C PHE A 151 48.72 -0.90 24.47
N GLU A 152 49.68 -0.60 23.59
CA GLU A 152 49.45 0.28 22.44
C GLU A 152 48.44 -0.34 21.48
N LYS A 153 48.58 -1.64 21.21
CA LYS A 153 47.61 -2.39 20.42
C LYS A 153 46.24 -2.48 21.09
N ALA A 154 46.21 -2.68 22.41
CA ALA A 154 44.95 -2.73 23.16
C ALA A 154 44.19 -1.39 23.10
N GLU A 155 44.89 -0.26 23.17
CA GLU A 155 44.31 1.08 23.06
C GLU A 155 43.68 1.32 21.68
N ILE A 156 44.40 1.00 20.60
CA ILE A 156 43.88 1.12 19.22
C ILE A 156 42.62 0.26 19.03
N LEU A 157 42.63 -0.97 19.54
CA LEU A 157 41.48 -1.86 19.46
C LEU A 157 40.29 -1.35 20.28
N SER A 158 40.54 -0.77 21.45
CA SER A 158 39.53 -0.15 22.31
C SER A 158 38.88 1.05 21.63
N ASP A 159 39.67 1.96 21.05
CA ASP A 159 39.15 3.13 20.33
C ASP A 159 38.33 2.72 19.11
N SER A 160 38.79 1.70 18.37
CA SER A 160 38.06 1.12 17.26
C SER A 160 36.72 0.53 17.72
N LEU A 161 36.70 -0.22 18.82
CA LEU A 161 35.49 -0.78 19.41
C LEU A 161 34.51 0.33 19.80
N ALA A 162 34.98 1.36 20.51
CA ALA A 162 34.16 2.50 20.92
C ALA A 162 33.56 3.25 19.72
N ASN A 163 34.35 3.53 18.68
CA ASN A 163 33.89 4.17 17.46
C ASN A 163 32.84 3.33 16.73
N SER A 164 33.05 2.01 16.65
CA SER A 164 32.09 1.10 16.02
C SER A 164 30.75 1.06 16.77
N GLN A 165 30.77 0.96 18.10
CA GLN A 165 29.58 0.98 18.94
C GLN A 165 28.84 2.33 18.81
N PHE A 166 29.58 3.44 18.75
CA PHE A 166 29.00 4.76 18.55
C PHE A 166 28.36 4.90 17.16
N ALA A 167 28.98 4.36 16.11
CA ALA A 167 28.40 4.35 14.76
C ALA A 167 27.07 3.58 14.70
N VAL A 168 26.95 2.46 15.42
CA VAL A 168 25.68 1.73 15.55
C VAL A 168 24.62 2.60 16.23
N LYS A 169 24.96 3.29 17.34
CA LYS A 169 24.03 4.22 18.01
C LYS A 169 23.52 5.32 17.08
N ILE A 170 24.39 5.84 16.22
CA ILE A 170 24.01 6.84 15.20
C ILE A 170 23.02 6.23 14.21
N ALA A 171 23.32 5.06 13.65
CA ALA A 171 22.44 4.38 12.70
C ALA A 171 21.04 4.10 13.30
N ASP A 172 21.00 3.63 14.55
CA ASP A 172 19.76 3.38 15.27
C ASP A 172 18.96 4.66 15.51
N ALA A 173 19.64 5.77 15.82
CA ALA A 173 18.99 7.08 16.00
C ALA A 173 18.34 7.58 14.69
N PHE A 174 18.99 7.38 13.54
CA PHE A 174 18.38 7.68 12.24
C PHE A 174 17.17 6.79 11.96
N ALA A 175 17.25 5.49 12.27
CA ALA A 175 16.12 4.58 12.13
C ALA A 175 14.93 5.00 13.02
N ALA A 176 15.19 5.38 14.27
CA ALA A 176 14.19 5.87 15.21
C ALA A 176 13.53 7.18 14.73
N LYS A 177 14.32 8.12 14.19
CA LYS A 177 13.80 9.36 13.59
C LYS A 177 12.83 9.06 12.45
N ARG A 178 13.25 8.22 11.49
CA ARG A 178 12.41 7.83 10.34
C ARG A 178 11.11 7.16 10.79
N TYR A 179 11.18 6.31 11.81
CA TYR A 179 10.00 5.68 12.39
C TYR A 179 9.06 6.72 13.03
N ALA A 180 9.59 7.69 13.78
CA ALA A 180 8.80 8.75 14.39
C ALA A 180 8.10 9.63 13.34
N GLU A 181 8.77 9.95 12.24
CA GLU A 181 8.20 10.67 11.10
C GLU A 181 7.08 9.86 10.42
N HIS A 182 7.32 8.57 10.17
CA HIS A 182 6.31 7.67 9.61
C HIS A 182 5.06 7.63 10.49
N LEU A 183 5.23 7.47 11.81
CA LEU A 183 4.13 7.42 12.76
C LEU A 183 3.33 8.75 12.80
N LYS A 184 4.01 9.90 12.71
CA LYS A 184 3.36 11.22 12.60
C LYS A 184 2.55 11.33 11.31
N ALA A 185 3.10 10.88 10.18
CA ALA A 185 2.40 10.90 8.90
C ALA A 185 1.17 9.99 8.89
N GLU A 186 1.26 8.79 9.47
CA GLU A 186 0.11 7.89 9.61
C GLU A 186 -0.98 8.49 10.49
N LYS A 187 -0.63 9.03 11.67
CA LYS A 187 -1.59 9.72 12.53
C LYS A 187 -2.27 10.90 11.82
N ALA A 188 -1.54 11.67 11.02
CA ALA A 188 -2.11 12.76 10.23
C ALA A 188 -3.08 12.23 9.15
N ARG A 189 -2.72 11.15 8.44
CA ARG A 189 -3.60 10.47 7.47
C ARG A 189 -4.87 9.94 8.14
N GLU A 190 -4.74 9.29 9.29
CA GLU A 190 -5.87 8.82 10.08
C GLU A 190 -6.77 9.96 10.55
N TYR A 191 -6.18 11.07 11.02
CA TYR A 191 -6.94 12.26 11.39
C TYR A 191 -7.73 12.81 10.21
N ILE A 192 -7.11 12.96 9.04
CA ILE A 192 -7.79 13.39 7.81
C ILE A 192 -8.91 12.41 7.43
N LYS A 193 -8.66 11.09 7.50
CA LYS A 193 -9.68 10.06 7.25
C LYS A 193 -10.85 10.17 8.23
N LYS A 194 -10.59 10.39 9.52
CA LYS A 194 -11.61 10.59 10.56
C LYS A 194 -12.44 11.85 10.30
N GLN A 195 -11.80 12.97 9.95
CA GLN A 195 -12.48 14.22 9.59
C GLN A 195 -13.37 14.06 8.34
N LYS A 196 -12.86 13.42 7.28
CA LYS A 196 -13.65 13.11 6.06
C LYS A 196 -14.84 12.19 6.35
N LYS A 197 -14.81 11.41 7.44
CA LYS A 197 -15.86 10.46 7.84
C LYS A 197 -16.97 11.08 8.69
N LEU A 198 -16.87 12.36 9.06
CA LEU A 198 -17.98 13.12 9.64
C LEU A 198 -18.84 13.72 8.52
N SER A 199 -19.86 13.00 8.09
CA SER A 199 -20.78 13.52 7.06
C SER A 199 -22.26 13.34 7.36
N TRP A 200 -22.66 12.73 8.48
CA TRP A 200 -24.09 12.53 8.72
C TRP A 200 -24.43 12.13 10.15
N GLY A 201 -25.05 13.05 10.90
CA GLY A 201 -25.59 12.78 12.23
C GLY A 201 -26.38 13.98 12.73
N PHE A 202 -27.51 14.26 12.07
CA PHE A 202 -28.66 15.04 12.53
C PHE A 202 -28.33 16.26 13.43
N GLU A 203 -28.27 17.45 12.84
CA GLU A 203 -28.63 18.69 13.56
C GLU A 203 -30.13 18.61 13.90
N THR A 204 -30.46 17.86 14.95
CA THR A 204 -31.81 17.53 15.39
C THR A 204 -32.63 18.75 15.81
N LYS A 205 -31.97 19.88 16.11
CA LYS A 205 -32.57 20.93 16.95
C LYS A 205 -32.82 22.29 16.28
N GLU A 206 -32.45 22.50 15.01
CA GLU A 206 -32.74 23.79 14.34
C GLU A 206 -33.96 23.73 13.39
N ARG A 207 -34.53 22.55 13.12
CA ARG A 207 -35.69 22.42 12.22
C ARG A 207 -37.06 22.59 12.88
N TRP A 208 -37.13 22.57 14.21
CA TRP A 208 -38.40 22.67 14.94
C TRP A 208 -38.73 24.13 15.35
N GLU A 209 -37.74 25.03 15.37
CA GLU A 209 -37.97 26.45 15.66
C GLU A 209 -38.51 27.23 14.45
N MET A 210 -38.27 26.77 13.21
CA MET A 210 -38.76 27.44 11.99
C MET A 210 -40.12 26.93 11.49
N LYS A 211 -40.69 25.90 12.12
CA LYS A 211 -41.99 25.31 11.72
C LYS A 211 -43.05 25.46 12.82
N GLY A 212 -43.05 26.63 13.46
CA GLY A 212 -44.04 27.05 14.45
C GLY A 212 -44.37 28.52 14.30
N ASN A 213 -44.72 28.95 13.08
CA ASN A 213 -45.27 30.29 12.84
C ASN A 213 -46.22 30.28 11.62
N MET A 214 -47.25 29.43 11.69
CA MET A 214 -48.45 29.45 10.85
C MET A 214 -49.68 29.35 11.74
#